data_AF-A0A520H0L7-F1
#
_entry.id   AF-A0A520H0L7-F1
#
_cell.length_a   1.000
_cell.length_b   1.000
_cell.length_c   1.000
_cell.angle_alpha   90.00
_cell.angle_beta   90.00
_cell.angle_gamma   90.00
#
_symmetry.space_group_name_H-M   'P 1'
#
loop_
_entity.id
_entity.type
_entity.pdbx_description
1 polymer ?
#
loop_
_entity_poly.entity_id
_entity_poly.type
_entity_poly.pdbx_seq_one_letter_code
_entity_poly.pdbx_strand_id
1 'polypeptide(L)'
;MAPDGRVAGLDALDRAVPGRRLLALPALANAHDHARTFRSATLGAFGQPLEGWLPFLGVVPGLDPYLCAATSFARSVRHGVTHLMVHYTRVQGGMPYVDEARAVARAARDVGVRIGFAVALRDRHGIGYADDAVVLAALRPGIRAAVARRLAAPPVAPAAQLALVDEVAAMVADEGHADHVTVQYGPTAVQWCGTPLLEAVARASADTGRPVHMHLLETRHQRDWADAAGVRGVTVAVNTSSNLGLKSGIAPLPE
;
A
#
# COMPACT_ATOMS: atom_id res chain seq x y z
N MET A 1 -20.62 -24.83 -2.83
CA MET A 1 -20.28 -23.41 -3.12
C MET A 1 -21.56 -22.74 -3.57
N ALA A 2 -21.91 -21.58 -2.99
CA ALA A 2 -23.02 -20.78 -3.45
C ALA A 2 -22.69 -20.14 -4.83
N PRO A 3 -23.70 -19.67 -5.60
CA PRO A 3 -23.48 -19.06 -6.92
C PRO A 3 -22.53 -17.84 -6.91
N ASP A 4 -22.38 -17.19 -5.76
CA ASP A 4 -21.51 -16.04 -5.51
C ASP A 4 -20.09 -16.42 -5.05
N GLY A 5 -19.75 -17.71 -5.05
CA GLY A 5 -18.43 -18.20 -4.65
C GLY A 5 -18.22 -18.32 -3.13
N ARG A 6 -19.26 -18.14 -2.31
CA ARG A 6 -19.16 -18.38 -0.86
C ARG A 6 -19.20 -19.86 -0.50
N VAL A 7 -18.48 -20.21 0.57
CA VAL A 7 -18.59 -21.53 1.21
C VAL A 7 -19.95 -21.58 1.92
N ALA A 8 -20.87 -22.38 1.37
CA ALA A 8 -22.25 -22.48 1.86
C ALA A 8 -22.42 -23.48 3.02
N GLY A 9 -21.45 -24.36 3.22
CA GLY A 9 -21.47 -25.41 4.25
C GLY A 9 -20.14 -26.15 4.30
N LEU A 10 -19.86 -26.75 5.45
CA LEU A 10 -18.74 -27.65 5.69
C LEU A 10 -19.28 -28.84 6.47
N ASP A 11 -19.24 -30.01 5.86
CA ASP A 11 -19.73 -31.25 6.47
C ASP A 11 -18.55 -32.15 6.80
N ALA A 12 -18.53 -32.69 8.02
CA ALA A 12 -17.59 -33.73 8.40
C ALA A 12 -17.98 -35.04 7.70
N LEU A 13 -16.99 -35.76 7.16
CA LEU A 13 -17.20 -37.07 6.60
C LEU A 13 -17.01 -38.14 7.68
N ASP A 14 -17.93 -39.10 7.76
CA ASP A 14 -17.88 -40.20 8.73
C ASP A 14 -16.69 -41.16 8.50
N ARG A 15 -16.09 -41.12 7.30
CA ARG A 15 -14.94 -41.94 6.93
C ARG A 15 -13.97 -41.14 6.07
N ALA A 16 -12.67 -41.40 6.25
CA ALA A 16 -11.63 -40.82 5.41
C ALA A 16 -11.77 -41.31 3.97
N VAL A 17 -11.66 -40.38 3.02
CA VAL A 17 -11.60 -40.71 1.59
C VAL A 17 -10.22 -41.31 1.27
N PRO A 18 -10.13 -42.49 0.62
CA PRO A 18 -8.85 -43.07 0.21
C PRO A 18 -8.07 -42.15 -0.73
N GLY A 19 -6.76 -42.03 -0.56
CA GLY A 19 -5.89 -41.27 -1.46
C GLY A 19 -4.85 -40.39 -0.74
N ARG A 20 -4.21 -39.51 -1.51
CA ARG A 20 -3.23 -38.56 -0.97
C ARG A 20 -3.93 -37.56 -0.05
N ARG A 21 -3.49 -37.48 1.20
CA ARG A 21 -4.00 -36.50 2.16
C ARG A 21 -3.57 -35.10 1.73
N LEU A 22 -4.54 -34.20 1.59
CA LEU A 22 -4.34 -32.79 1.31
C LEU A 22 -4.84 -31.97 2.50
N LEU A 23 -4.17 -30.86 2.78
CA LEU A 23 -4.62 -29.86 3.74
C LEU A 23 -5.11 -28.64 2.96
N ALA A 24 -6.39 -28.33 3.06
CA ALA A 24 -6.92 -27.06 2.59
C ALA A 24 -6.73 -26.00 3.67
N LEU A 25 -6.19 -24.84 3.29
CA LEU A 25 -6.05 -23.68 4.17
C LEU A 25 -6.86 -22.52 3.59
N PRO A 26 -7.37 -21.60 4.43
CA PRO A 26 -7.82 -20.31 3.95
C PRO A 26 -6.72 -19.62 3.14
N ALA A 27 -7.12 -18.89 2.11
CA ALA A 27 -6.17 -18.08 1.37
C ALA A 27 -5.54 -17.03 2.30
N LEU A 28 -4.24 -16.80 2.13
CA LEU A 28 -3.49 -15.84 2.94
C LEU A 28 -3.82 -14.42 2.49
N ALA A 29 -3.65 -13.45 3.41
CA ALA A 29 -3.60 -12.04 3.06
C ALA A 29 -2.20 -11.49 3.29
N ASN A 30 -1.78 -10.61 2.37
CA ASN A 30 -0.66 -9.72 2.58
C ASN A 30 -1.20 -8.38 3.10
N ALA A 31 -0.96 -8.10 4.39
CA ALA A 31 -1.40 -6.88 5.05
C ALA A 31 -0.65 -5.61 4.59
N HIS A 32 0.39 -5.74 3.75
CA HIS A 32 1.08 -4.59 3.17
C HIS A 32 1.91 -4.97 1.93
N ASP A 33 1.65 -4.31 0.80
CA ASP A 33 2.43 -4.39 -0.43
C ASP A 33 2.50 -3.01 -1.10
N HIS A 34 3.40 -2.86 -2.06
CA HIS A 34 3.54 -1.65 -2.88
C HIS A 34 3.23 -1.88 -4.36
N ALA A 35 2.76 -3.09 -4.73
CA ALA A 35 2.56 -3.54 -6.10
C ALA A 35 3.81 -3.42 -7.00
N ARG A 36 5.00 -3.60 -6.42
CA ARG A 36 6.28 -3.41 -7.15
C ARG A 36 6.59 -4.57 -8.08
N THR A 37 7.00 -4.24 -9.30
CA THR A 37 7.37 -5.21 -10.36
C THR A 37 8.73 -5.84 -10.12
N PHE A 38 9.66 -5.11 -9.51
CA PHE A 38 11.01 -5.56 -9.19
C PHE A 38 11.25 -5.40 -7.68
N ARG A 39 12.16 -6.22 -7.16
CA ARG A 39 12.57 -6.11 -5.76
C ARG A 39 13.46 -4.89 -5.61
N SER A 40 13.25 -4.07 -4.59
CA SER A 40 14.15 -2.92 -4.32
C SER A 40 15.62 -3.34 -4.23
N ALA A 41 15.90 -4.56 -3.76
CA ALA A 41 17.25 -5.14 -3.74
C ALA A 41 17.96 -5.14 -5.11
N THR A 42 17.24 -5.18 -6.24
CA THR A 42 17.86 -5.12 -7.58
C THR A 42 18.39 -3.73 -7.93
N LEU A 43 18.08 -2.71 -7.12
CA LEU A 43 18.57 -1.34 -7.26
C LEU A 43 19.77 -1.03 -6.36
N GLY A 44 20.40 -2.06 -5.77
CA GLY A 44 21.46 -1.87 -4.78
C GLY A 44 20.95 -1.45 -3.39
N ALA A 45 19.63 -1.51 -3.16
CA ALA A 45 19.01 -1.20 -1.87
C ALA A 45 19.22 -2.29 -0.80
N PHE A 46 19.85 -3.41 -1.16
CA PHE A 46 20.01 -4.53 -0.23
C PHE A 46 20.89 -4.14 0.96
N GLY A 47 20.38 -4.36 2.18
CA GLY A 47 21.09 -4.04 3.43
C GLY A 47 21.27 -2.54 3.70
N GLN A 48 20.63 -1.66 2.92
CA GLN A 48 20.70 -0.22 3.11
C GLN A 48 19.60 0.27 4.07
N PRO A 49 19.84 1.33 4.86
CA PRO A 49 18.79 1.97 5.64
C PRO A 49 17.72 2.59 4.73
N LEU A 50 16.47 2.69 5.21
CA LEU A 50 15.34 3.21 4.46
C LEU A 50 15.64 4.55 3.78
N GLU A 51 16.16 5.49 4.55
CA GLU A 51 16.46 6.85 4.13
C GLU A 51 17.55 6.87 3.03
N GLY A 52 18.43 5.88 3.03
CA GLY A 52 19.47 5.72 2.02
C GLY A 52 18.97 5.11 0.72
N TRP A 53 18.05 4.14 0.78
CA TRP A 53 17.60 3.44 -0.43
C TRP A 53 16.35 4.04 -1.08
N LEU A 54 15.48 4.71 -0.32
CA LEU A 54 14.23 5.27 -0.84
C LEU A 54 14.44 6.21 -2.05
N PRO A 55 15.47 7.10 -2.07
CA PRO A 55 15.78 7.92 -3.25
C PRO A 55 16.01 7.12 -4.54
N PHE A 56 16.48 5.87 -4.45
CA PHE A 56 16.72 5.03 -5.62
C PHE A 56 15.42 4.54 -6.28
N LEU A 57 14.28 4.50 -5.56
CA LEU A 57 12.99 4.28 -6.23
C LEU A 57 12.70 5.41 -7.23
N GLY A 58 13.11 6.62 -6.87
CA GLY A 58 13.06 7.78 -7.74
C GLY A 58 14.09 7.77 -8.86
N VAL A 59 14.90 6.73 -9.10
CA VAL A 59 15.72 6.63 -10.33
C VAL A 59 15.18 5.62 -11.32
N VAL A 60 14.23 4.78 -10.90
CA VAL A 60 13.63 3.78 -11.78
C VAL A 60 12.73 4.46 -12.81
N PRO A 61 12.87 4.13 -14.12
CA PRO A 61 11.95 4.61 -15.13
C PRO A 61 10.53 4.06 -14.91
N GLY A 62 9.53 4.85 -15.29
CA GLY A 62 8.14 4.38 -15.40
C GLY A 62 8.07 3.17 -16.33
N LEU A 63 7.25 2.19 -15.95
CA LEU A 63 6.89 1.03 -16.76
C LEU A 63 5.37 0.97 -16.91
N ASP A 64 4.86 0.09 -17.76
CA ASP A 64 3.41 -0.10 -17.91
C ASP A 64 2.77 -0.46 -16.55
N PRO A 65 1.83 0.33 -16.01
CA PRO A 65 1.29 0.10 -14.67
C PRO A 65 0.55 -1.23 -14.52
N TYR A 66 -0.11 -1.70 -15.58
CA TYR A 66 -0.81 -2.97 -15.56
C TYR A 66 0.18 -4.13 -15.46
N LEU A 67 1.22 -4.15 -16.29
CA LEU A 67 2.28 -5.16 -16.22
C LEU A 67 2.99 -5.12 -14.87
N CYS A 68 3.19 -3.92 -14.33
CA CYS A 68 3.78 -3.76 -13.01
C CYS A 68 2.97 -4.43 -11.91
N ALA A 69 1.69 -4.10 -11.84
CA ALA A 69 0.75 -4.61 -10.85
C ALA A 69 0.48 -6.12 -11.05
N ALA A 70 0.17 -6.54 -12.29
CA ALA A 70 -0.12 -7.93 -12.62
C ALA A 70 1.05 -8.86 -12.25
N THR A 71 2.29 -8.43 -12.51
CA THR A 71 3.49 -9.17 -12.12
C THR A 71 3.62 -9.31 -10.60
N SER A 72 3.36 -8.24 -9.84
CA SER A 72 3.36 -8.28 -8.37
C SER A 72 2.27 -9.22 -7.85
N PHE A 73 1.03 -9.04 -8.31
CA PHE A 73 -0.13 -9.80 -7.86
C PHE A 73 0.00 -11.29 -8.21
N ALA A 74 0.47 -11.62 -9.42
CA ALA A 74 0.66 -13.01 -9.82
C ALA A 74 1.69 -13.73 -8.95
N ARG A 75 2.74 -13.04 -8.49
CA ARG A 75 3.70 -13.63 -7.53
C ARG A 75 3.02 -13.92 -6.20
N SER A 76 2.19 -13.03 -5.70
CA SER A 76 1.43 -13.23 -4.45
C SER A 76 0.50 -14.43 -4.53
N VAL A 77 -0.29 -14.56 -5.62
CA VAL A 77 -1.20 -15.70 -5.81
C VAL A 77 -0.45 -17.03 -5.89
N ARG A 78 0.72 -17.08 -6.55
CA ARG A 78 1.57 -18.28 -6.60
C ARG A 78 2.05 -18.76 -5.22
N HIS A 79 1.98 -17.90 -4.21
CA HIS A 79 2.31 -18.21 -2.82
C HIS A 79 1.06 -18.29 -1.91
N GLY A 80 -0.13 -18.43 -2.48
CA GLY A 80 -1.38 -18.62 -1.73
C GLY A 80 -1.97 -17.33 -1.14
N VAL A 81 -1.47 -16.16 -1.53
CA VAL A 81 -2.01 -14.85 -1.11
C VAL A 81 -3.01 -14.36 -2.14
N THR A 82 -4.25 -14.12 -1.73
CA THR A 82 -5.33 -13.64 -2.63
C THR A 82 -5.88 -12.27 -2.24
N HIS A 83 -5.51 -11.76 -1.07
CA HIS A 83 -5.89 -10.44 -0.58
C HIS A 83 -4.62 -9.63 -0.29
N LEU A 84 -4.53 -8.40 -0.79
CA LEU A 84 -3.36 -7.55 -0.63
C LEU A 84 -3.76 -6.14 -0.20
N MET A 85 -3.05 -5.55 0.74
CA MET A 85 -3.15 -4.12 1.02
C MET A 85 -2.06 -3.37 0.26
N VAL A 86 -2.40 -2.81 -0.90
CA VAL A 86 -1.48 -2.06 -1.76
C VAL A 86 -1.43 -0.60 -1.32
N HIS A 87 -0.32 -0.21 -0.69
CA HIS A 87 0.00 1.19 -0.43
C HIS A 87 0.85 1.75 -1.58
N TYR A 88 0.17 2.38 -2.53
CA TYR A 88 0.67 2.65 -3.89
C TYR A 88 1.56 3.90 -3.95
N THR A 89 2.76 3.82 -3.39
CA THR A 89 3.72 4.94 -3.30
C THR A 89 4.64 5.08 -4.50
N ARG A 90 4.67 4.08 -5.39
CA ARG A 90 5.39 4.16 -6.67
C ARG A 90 4.37 4.24 -7.81
N VAL A 91 4.03 5.47 -8.19
CA VAL A 91 3.31 5.80 -9.43
C VAL A 91 4.27 5.70 -10.59
N GLN A 92 3.97 4.95 -11.65
CA GLN A 92 4.80 4.78 -12.84
C GLN A 92 4.95 6.08 -13.62
N GLY A 93 3.84 6.81 -13.79
CA GLY A 93 3.77 8.08 -14.50
C GLY A 93 3.71 7.91 -16.02
N GLY A 94 3.57 9.04 -16.74
CA GLY A 94 3.40 9.06 -18.21
C GLY A 94 1.94 9.04 -18.66
N MET A 95 0.99 9.03 -17.72
CA MET A 95 -0.45 9.16 -17.96
C MET A 95 -1.14 9.80 -16.76
N PRO A 96 -2.40 10.26 -16.89
CA PRO A 96 -3.21 10.67 -15.75
C PRO A 96 -3.28 9.59 -14.67
N TYR A 97 -3.28 10.00 -13.39
CA TYR A 97 -3.25 9.06 -12.28
C TYR A 97 -4.45 8.10 -12.25
N VAL A 98 -5.65 8.59 -12.62
CA VAL A 98 -6.86 7.77 -12.67
C VAL A 98 -6.72 6.66 -13.73
N ASP A 99 -6.10 6.94 -14.87
CA ASP A 99 -5.83 5.94 -15.91
C ASP A 99 -4.83 4.89 -15.45
N GLU A 100 -3.83 5.31 -14.69
CA GLU A 100 -2.87 4.41 -14.05
C GLU A 100 -3.55 3.54 -12.99
N ALA A 101 -4.38 4.11 -12.12
CA ALA A 101 -5.16 3.37 -11.13
C ALA A 101 -6.11 2.36 -11.79
N ARG A 102 -6.72 2.71 -12.93
CA ARG A 102 -7.53 1.79 -13.75
C ARG A 102 -6.71 0.60 -14.25
N ALA A 103 -5.48 0.84 -14.69
CA ALA A 103 -4.58 -0.25 -15.07
C ALA A 103 -4.24 -1.18 -13.90
N VAL A 104 -4.04 -0.65 -12.69
CA VAL A 104 -3.85 -1.47 -11.47
C VAL A 104 -5.12 -2.25 -11.10
N ALA A 105 -6.30 -1.61 -11.19
CA ALA A 105 -7.59 -2.24 -10.91
C ALA A 105 -7.89 -3.39 -11.88
N ARG A 106 -7.65 -3.17 -13.17
CA ARG A 106 -7.71 -4.21 -14.20
C ARG A 106 -6.76 -5.37 -13.89
N ALA A 107 -5.53 -5.09 -13.48
CA ALA A 107 -4.58 -6.14 -13.09
C ALA A 107 -5.07 -6.96 -11.89
N ALA A 108 -5.67 -6.33 -10.88
CA ALA A 108 -6.25 -7.04 -9.74
C ALA A 108 -7.37 -8.00 -10.16
N ARG A 109 -8.27 -7.52 -11.03
CA ARG A 109 -9.33 -8.33 -11.64
C ARG A 109 -8.78 -9.51 -12.44
N ASP A 110 -7.89 -9.24 -13.39
CA ASP A 110 -7.39 -10.24 -14.34
C ASP A 110 -6.56 -11.33 -13.65
N VAL A 111 -5.81 -10.98 -12.60
CA VAL A 111 -5.08 -11.94 -11.76
C VAL A 111 -5.99 -12.67 -10.77
N GLY A 112 -7.16 -12.11 -10.45
CA GLY A 112 -8.13 -12.69 -9.52
C GLY A 112 -7.82 -12.42 -8.05
N VAL A 113 -7.12 -11.33 -7.73
CA VAL A 113 -6.85 -10.89 -6.35
C VAL A 113 -7.83 -9.80 -5.91
N ARG A 114 -7.98 -9.62 -4.60
CA ARG A 114 -8.66 -8.46 -4.01
C ARG A 114 -7.64 -7.55 -3.36
N ILE A 115 -7.72 -6.26 -3.64
CA ILE A 115 -6.78 -5.28 -3.12
C ILE A 115 -7.48 -4.19 -2.31
N GLY A 116 -6.93 -3.86 -1.16
CA GLY A 116 -7.04 -2.51 -0.63
C GLY A 116 -6.09 -1.62 -1.43
N PHE A 117 -6.57 -0.52 -2.01
CA PHE A 117 -5.77 0.36 -2.84
C PHE A 117 -5.67 1.74 -2.19
N ALA A 118 -4.60 1.91 -1.39
CA ALA A 118 -4.29 3.18 -0.75
C ALA A 118 -3.56 4.09 -1.75
N VAL A 119 -4.29 5.10 -2.23
CA VAL A 119 -3.77 6.20 -3.05
C VAL A 119 -2.82 7.01 -2.16
N ALA A 120 -1.56 7.15 -2.56
CA ALA A 120 -0.54 7.80 -1.72
C ALA A 120 -0.79 9.32 -1.60
N LEU A 121 -0.83 9.82 -0.36
CA LEU A 121 -0.96 11.24 -0.04
C LEU A 121 0.30 11.75 0.65
N ARG A 122 0.76 12.96 0.28
CA ARG A 122 1.80 13.74 0.97
C ARG A 122 1.74 15.21 0.57
N ASP A 123 2.09 16.08 1.50
CA ASP A 123 2.16 17.53 1.30
C ASP A 123 3.43 18.14 1.91
N ARG A 124 4.37 17.32 2.37
CA ARG A 124 5.67 17.75 2.87
C ARG A 124 6.80 17.02 2.16
N HIS A 125 7.91 17.75 2.00
CA HIS A 125 9.28 17.30 1.75
C HIS A 125 9.43 16.16 0.73
N GLY A 126 9.95 16.48 -0.45
CA GLY A 126 10.22 15.47 -1.47
C GLY A 126 11.43 14.59 -1.17
N ILE A 127 12.44 15.13 -0.47
CA ILE A 127 13.78 14.54 -0.43
C ILE A 127 14.09 13.83 0.90
N GLY A 128 13.64 14.38 2.03
CA GLY A 128 13.98 13.85 3.36
C GLY A 128 12.94 14.20 4.41
N TYR A 129 13.36 14.33 5.67
CA TYR A 129 12.50 14.63 6.82
C TYR A 129 12.55 16.11 7.23
N ALA A 130 13.10 16.96 6.36
CA ALA A 130 13.25 18.40 6.55
C ALA A 130 12.95 19.11 5.23
N ASP A 131 12.90 20.44 5.28
CA ASP A 131 12.75 21.28 4.09
C ASP A 131 13.74 20.88 2.98
N ASP A 132 13.25 20.78 1.75
CA ASP A 132 14.05 20.30 0.62
C ASP A 132 15.30 21.18 0.41
N ALA A 133 15.24 22.49 0.68
CA ALA A 133 16.40 23.38 0.59
C ALA A 133 17.47 23.04 1.65
N VAL A 134 17.05 22.70 2.86
CA VAL A 134 17.95 22.26 3.95
C VAL A 134 18.63 20.96 3.56
N VAL A 135 17.88 19.98 3.05
CA VAL A 135 18.43 18.69 2.60
C VAL A 135 19.40 18.89 1.44
N LEU A 136 19.03 19.71 0.44
CA LEU A 136 19.90 20.00 -0.71
C LEU A 136 21.20 20.70 -0.29
N ALA A 137 21.16 21.60 0.68
CA ALA A 137 22.35 22.27 1.20
C ALA A 137 23.34 21.29 1.86
N ALA A 138 22.85 20.21 2.47
CA ALA A 138 23.68 19.15 3.06
C ALA A 138 24.34 18.23 2.01
N LEU A 139 23.84 18.20 0.77
CA LEU A 139 24.42 17.40 -0.30
C LEU A 139 25.66 18.05 -0.91
N ARG A 140 26.53 17.22 -1.51
CA ARG A 140 27.67 17.71 -2.32
C ARG A 140 27.18 18.62 -3.46
N PRO A 141 27.82 19.77 -3.74
CA PRO A 141 27.35 20.71 -4.74
C PRO A 141 27.04 20.09 -6.11
N GLY A 142 27.90 19.18 -6.58
CA GLY A 142 27.77 18.55 -7.90
C GLY A 142 26.54 17.65 -8.11
N ILE A 143 25.83 17.25 -7.04
CA ILE A 143 24.64 16.38 -7.15
C ILE A 143 23.31 17.10 -6.83
N ARG A 144 23.37 18.31 -6.27
CA ARG A 144 22.17 19.04 -5.78
C ARG A 144 21.12 19.22 -6.87
N ALA A 145 21.52 19.71 -8.05
CA ALA A 145 20.59 19.97 -9.14
C ALA A 145 19.90 18.69 -9.66
N ALA A 146 20.64 17.57 -9.74
CA ALA A 146 20.09 16.30 -10.18
C ALA A 146 19.10 15.72 -9.16
N VAL A 147 19.42 15.81 -7.87
CA VAL A 147 18.53 15.37 -6.77
C VAL A 147 17.28 16.24 -6.72
N ALA A 148 17.43 17.57 -6.74
CA ALA A 148 16.29 18.50 -6.74
C ALA A 148 15.33 18.21 -7.89
N ARG A 149 15.85 18.10 -9.12
CA ARG A 149 15.03 17.83 -10.30
C ARG A 149 14.26 16.51 -10.21
N ARG A 150 14.81 15.48 -9.56
CA ARG A 150 14.23 14.13 -9.56
C ARG A 150 13.35 13.83 -8.36
N LEU A 151 13.66 14.40 -7.19
CA LEU A 151 13.09 14.02 -5.90
C LEU A 151 12.30 15.14 -5.22
N ALA A 152 12.59 16.41 -5.52
CA ALA A 152 11.80 17.50 -4.96
C ALA A 152 10.34 17.36 -5.43
N ALA A 153 9.42 17.53 -4.48
CA ALA A 153 8.00 17.41 -4.74
C ALA A 153 7.30 18.63 -4.14
N PRO A 154 6.63 19.47 -4.96
CA PRO A 154 5.88 20.59 -4.40
C PRO A 154 4.75 20.06 -3.51
N PRO A 155 4.41 20.78 -2.43
CA PRO A 155 3.28 20.42 -1.60
C PRO A 155 1.99 20.48 -2.43
N VAL A 156 1.15 19.46 -2.31
CA VAL A 156 -0.18 19.42 -2.92
C VAL A 156 -1.22 19.71 -1.84
N ALA A 157 -2.15 20.63 -2.10
CA ALA A 157 -3.18 20.98 -1.13
C ALA A 157 -4.03 19.75 -0.75
N PRO A 158 -4.40 19.57 0.53
CA PRO A 158 -5.20 18.42 0.98
C PRO A 158 -6.47 18.17 0.15
N ALA A 159 -7.21 19.23 -0.18
CA ALA A 159 -8.43 19.12 -0.97
C ALA A 159 -8.20 18.50 -2.36
N ALA A 160 -7.10 18.84 -3.04
CA ALA A 160 -6.77 18.28 -4.34
C ALA A 160 -6.39 16.79 -4.25
N GLN A 161 -5.70 16.40 -3.18
CA GLN A 161 -5.35 14.99 -2.95
C GLN A 161 -6.58 14.14 -2.63
N LEU A 162 -7.50 14.66 -1.81
CA LEU A 162 -8.77 13.98 -1.51
C LEU A 162 -9.65 13.86 -2.75
N ALA A 163 -9.75 14.91 -3.57
CA ALA A 163 -10.48 14.87 -4.84
C ALA A 163 -9.94 13.79 -5.77
N LEU A 164 -8.62 13.62 -5.86
CA LEU A 164 -8.02 12.54 -6.63
C LEU A 164 -8.41 11.14 -6.10
N VAL A 165 -8.48 10.96 -4.78
CA VAL A 165 -8.94 9.70 -4.17
C VAL A 165 -10.40 9.44 -4.54
N ASP A 166 -11.25 10.48 -4.52
CA ASP A 166 -12.65 10.36 -4.90
C ASP A 166 -12.83 10.04 -6.40
N GLU A 167 -12.04 10.64 -7.28
CA GLU A 167 -12.02 10.31 -8.71
C GLU A 167 -11.65 8.84 -8.96
N VAL A 168 -10.64 8.33 -8.24
CA VAL A 168 -10.24 6.91 -8.31
C VAL A 168 -11.34 6.00 -7.78
N ALA A 169 -12.00 6.40 -6.68
CA ALA A 169 -13.12 5.64 -6.12
C ALA A 169 -14.33 5.59 -7.06
N ALA A 170 -14.67 6.72 -7.71
CA ALA A 170 -15.71 6.78 -8.72
C ALA A 170 -15.38 5.88 -9.91
N MET A 171 -14.16 5.96 -10.46
CA MET A 171 -13.69 5.08 -11.54
C MET A 171 -13.82 3.59 -11.17
N VAL A 172 -13.41 3.21 -9.95
CA VAL A 172 -13.50 1.81 -9.50
C VAL A 172 -14.95 1.32 -9.43
N ALA A 173 -15.88 2.18 -9.02
CA ALA A 173 -17.30 1.86 -8.96
C ALA A 173 -17.92 1.78 -10.37
N ASP A 174 -17.75 2.83 -11.17
CA ASP A 174 -18.39 3.01 -12.48
C ASP A 174 -17.92 1.98 -13.51
N GLU A 175 -16.66 1.53 -13.40
CA GLU A 175 -16.07 0.57 -14.34
C GLU A 175 -16.12 -0.89 -13.85
N GLY A 176 -16.84 -1.16 -12.74
CA GLY A 176 -17.09 -2.52 -12.26
C GLY A 176 -15.85 -3.19 -11.63
N HIS A 177 -14.99 -2.42 -10.98
CA HIS A 177 -13.81 -2.93 -10.28
C HIS A 177 -14.01 -3.13 -8.77
N ALA A 178 -15.18 -2.77 -8.23
CA ALA A 178 -15.47 -2.81 -6.79
C ALA A 178 -15.32 -4.19 -6.13
N ASP A 179 -15.52 -5.30 -6.87
CA ASP A 179 -15.33 -6.67 -6.35
C ASP A 179 -13.85 -7.02 -6.08
N HIS A 180 -12.93 -6.28 -6.72
CA HIS A 180 -11.49 -6.50 -6.67
C HIS A 180 -10.72 -5.36 -5.99
N VAL A 181 -11.28 -4.16 -5.89
CA VAL A 181 -10.58 -2.97 -5.41
C VAL A 181 -11.41 -2.23 -4.37
N THR A 182 -10.85 -2.09 -3.17
CA THR A 182 -11.34 -1.18 -2.13
C THR A 182 -10.40 0.02 -2.05
N VAL A 183 -10.83 1.19 -2.56
CA VAL A 183 -10.02 2.41 -2.52
C VAL A 183 -9.89 2.93 -1.09
N GLN A 184 -8.70 3.40 -0.71
CA GLN A 184 -8.37 3.89 0.62
C GLN A 184 -7.58 5.20 0.57
N TYR A 185 -7.61 5.97 1.64
CA TYR A 185 -6.67 7.06 1.84
C TYR A 185 -5.31 6.48 2.27
N GLY A 186 -4.25 6.85 1.55
CA GLY A 186 -2.89 6.40 1.83
C GLY A 186 -1.91 7.50 2.27
N PRO A 187 -2.08 8.21 3.40
CA PRO A 187 -1.02 9.09 3.89
C PRO A 187 0.31 8.35 3.96
N THR A 188 1.36 8.90 3.36
CA THR A 188 2.61 8.15 3.14
C THR A 188 3.30 7.83 4.47
N ALA A 189 3.42 8.82 5.36
CA ALA A 189 3.81 8.70 6.77
C ALA A 189 3.70 10.08 7.45
N VAL A 190 3.76 10.11 8.78
CA VAL A 190 3.64 11.34 9.60
C VAL A 190 4.68 12.42 9.26
N GLN A 191 5.87 12.03 8.81
CA GLN A 191 6.93 12.96 8.41
C GLN A 191 6.70 13.65 7.05
N TRP A 192 5.87 13.05 6.20
CA TRP A 192 5.55 13.56 4.86
C TRP A 192 4.14 14.16 4.76
N CYS A 193 3.37 14.11 5.84
CA CYS A 193 2.00 14.59 5.90
C CYS A 193 1.86 15.65 6.99
N GLY A 194 1.34 16.82 6.64
CA GLY A 194 0.99 17.88 7.57
C GLY A 194 -0.24 17.57 8.40
N THR A 195 -0.33 18.22 9.56
CA THR A 195 -1.53 18.14 10.41
C THR A 195 -2.80 18.46 9.63
N PRO A 196 -2.87 19.52 8.80
CA PRO A 196 -4.07 19.79 8.00
C PRO A 196 -4.45 18.65 7.05
N LEU A 197 -3.46 17.98 6.42
CA LEU A 197 -3.71 16.83 5.55
C LEU A 197 -4.25 15.64 6.35
N LEU A 198 -3.63 15.32 7.49
CA LEU A 198 -4.03 14.21 8.34
C LEU A 198 -5.43 14.41 8.93
N GLU A 199 -5.76 15.62 9.38
CA GLU A 199 -7.11 15.98 9.87
C GLU A 199 -8.15 15.90 8.75
N ALA A 200 -7.81 16.36 7.54
CA ALA A 200 -8.70 16.27 6.38
C ALA A 200 -8.97 14.81 5.99
N VAL A 201 -7.95 13.95 6.00
CA VAL A 201 -8.10 12.51 5.77
C VAL A 201 -8.96 11.85 6.86
N ALA A 202 -8.72 12.20 8.13
CA ALA A 202 -9.51 11.64 9.24
C ALA A 202 -11.00 12.02 9.12
N ARG A 203 -11.31 13.28 8.83
CA ARG A 203 -12.68 13.73 8.58
C ARG A 203 -13.29 13.03 7.37
N ALA A 204 -12.59 13.01 6.24
CA ALA A 204 -13.09 12.39 5.02
C ALA A 204 -13.30 10.86 5.17
N SER A 205 -12.47 10.18 5.95
CA SER A 205 -12.66 8.77 6.32
C SER A 205 -13.89 8.58 7.20
N ALA A 206 -14.11 9.42 8.21
CA ALA A 206 -15.29 9.38 9.06
C ALA A 206 -16.59 9.65 8.26
N ASP A 207 -16.56 10.61 7.33
CA ASP A 207 -17.72 11.01 6.54
C ASP A 207 -18.12 9.95 5.49
N THR A 208 -17.15 9.25 4.91
CA THR A 208 -17.37 8.32 3.79
C THR A 208 -17.30 6.84 4.18
N GLY A 209 -16.77 6.51 5.36
CA GLY A 209 -16.42 5.15 5.76
C GLY A 209 -15.21 4.57 5.00
N ARG A 210 -14.53 5.36 4.16
CA ARG A 210 -13.38 4.90 3.38
C ARG A 210 -12.17 4.64 4.29
N PRO A 211 -11.52 3.45 4.23
CA PRO A 211 -10.42 3.12 5.12
C PRO A 211 -9.17 3.98 4.89
N VAL A 212 -8.26 3.94 5.88
CA VAL A 212 -6.96 4.62 5.86
C VAL A 212 -5.86 3.60 6.08
N HIS A 213 -4.79 3.66 5.28
CA HIS A 213 -3.56 2.89 5.50
C HIS A 213 -2.34 3.80 5.42
N MET A 214 -1.48 3.80 6.44
CA MET A 214 -0.32 4.69 6.53
C MET A 214 0.87 3.98 7.17
N HIS A 215 2.09 4.29 6.73
CA HIS A 215 3.31 3.85 7.44
C HIS A 215 3.52 4.65 8.73
N LEU A 216 4.04 3.99 9.74
CA LEU A 216 4.25 4.63 11.04
C LEU A 216 5.52 4.11 11.73
N LEU A 217 6.47 5.01 11.97
CA LEU A 217 7.67 4.76 12.77
C LEU A 217 8.45 3.50 12.33
N GLU A 218 8.71 3.36 11.02
CA GLU A 218 9.44 2.24 10.42
C GLU A 218 10.92 2.23 10.87
N THR A 219 11.50 3.40 11.13
CA THR A 219 12.91 3.54 11.53
C THR A 219 13.08 4.32 12.82
N ARG A 220 14.22 4.13 13.49
CA ARG A 220 14.63 4.98 14.62
C ARG A 220 14.72 6.45 14.22
N HIS A 221 15.17 6.76 13.00
CA HIS A 221 15.23 8.14 12.52
C HIS A 221 13.84 8.80 12.42
N GLN A 222 12.82 8.04 12.03
CA GLN A 222 11.43 8.52 12.04
C GLN A 222 10.94 8.76 13.47
N ARG A 223 11.34 7.91 14.43
CA ARG A 223 11.02 8.12 15.86
C ARG A 223 11.68 9.39 16.39
N ASP A 224 12.98 9.55 16.18
CA ASP A 224 13.76 10.71 16.60
C ASP A 224 13.21 12.00 15.99
N TRP A 225 12.88 11.97 14.69
CA TRP A 225 12.20 13.08 14.02
C TRP A 225 10.86 13.41 14.69
N ALA A 226 10.03 12.40 14.95
CA ALA A 226 8.71 12.60 15.56
C ALA A 226 8.80 13.20 16.97
N ASP A 227 9.79 12.78 17.77
CA ASP A 227 10.09 13.38 19.07
C ASP A 227 10.50 14.85 18.95
N ALA A 228 11.46 15.14 18.07
CA ALA A 228 11.96 16.49 17.86
C ALA A 228 10.88 17.45 17.31
N ALA A 229 10.00 16.95 16.44
CA ALA A 229 8.88 17.69 15.89
C ALA A 229 7.68 17.79 16.85
N GLY A 230 7.77 17.19 18.05
CA GLY A 230 6.70 17.22 19.04
C GLY A 230 5.43 16.49 18.61
N VAL A 231 5.53 15.52 17.70
CA VAL A 231 4.38 14.75 17.22
C VAL A 231 3.93 13.81 18.34
N ARG A 232 2.71 14.02 18.82
CA ARG A 232 2.08 13.21 19.89
C ARG A 232 1.00 12.30 19.32
N GLY A 233 0.66 11.24 20.06
CA GLY A 233 -0.41 10.32 19.65
C GLY A 233 -0.03 9.36 18.52
N VAL A 234 1.24 9.32 18.13
CA VAL A 234 1.77 8.34 17.18
C VAL A 234 2.00 7.03 17.93
N THR A 235 0.96 6.21 18.00
CA THR A 235 1.05 4.85 18.54
C THR A 235 1.02 3.86 17.40
N VAL A 236 1.86 2.82 17.48
CA VAL A 236 1.77 1.68 16.56
C VAL A 236 0.43 1.00 16.80
N ALA A 237 -0.57 1.30 15.96
CA ALA A 237 -1.80 0.55 15.89
C ALA A 237 -1.55 -0.67 15.01
N VAL A 238 -1.36 -1.83 15.64
CA VAL A 238 -1.34 -3.09 14.89
C VAL A 238 -2.76 -3.28 14.34
N ASN A 239 -2.90 -3.25 13.02
CA ASN A 239 -4.16 -3.56 12.38
C ASN A 239 -4.46 -5.06 12.60
N THR A 240 -5.25 -5.38 13.62
CA THR A 240 -5.74 -6.75 13.86
C THR A 240 -6.86 -7.14 12.89
N SER A 241 -7.40 -6.18 12.11
CA SER A 241 -8.45 -6.42 11.11
C SER A 241 -7.92 -6.93 9.77
N SER A 242 -6.61 -6.87 9.50
CA SER A 242 -6.00 -7.64 8.42
C SER A 242 -5.78 -9.08 8.88
N ASN A 243 -6.83 -9.90 8.82
CA ASN A 243 -6.81 -11.37 9.00
C ASN A 243 -6.25 -11.93 10.31
N LEU A 244 -5.97 -11.13 11.34
CA LEU A 244 -5.58 -11.60 12.68
C LEU A 244 -6.76 -11.62 13.68
N GLY A 245 -7.99 -11.59 13.17
CA GLY A 245 -9.12 -12.28 13.79
C GLY A 245 -9.05 -13.80 13.63
N LEU A 246 -7.85 -14.39 13.46
CA LEU A 246 -7.64 -15.83 13.61
C LEU A 246 -7.92 -16.17 15.08
N LYS A 247 -9.18 -16.51 15.36
CA LYS A 247 -9.47 -17.68 16.19
C LYS A 247 -9.01 -18.94 15.44
N SER A 248 -7.74 -19.03 15.04
CA SER A 248 -7.14 -20.30 14.63
C SER A 248 -6.89 -21.12 15.88
N GLY A 249 -7.98 -21.53 16.53
CA GLY A 249 -7.98 -22.78 17.24
C GLY A 249 -8.18 -23.84 16.17
N ILE A 250 -7.21 -24.75 16.04
CA ILE A 250 -7.57 -26.14 15.79
C ILE A 250 -8.70 -26.43 16.79
N ALA A 251 -9.88 -26.85 16.32
CA ALA A 251 -10.93 -27.29 17.24
C ALA A 251 -10.28 -28.34 18.16
N PRO A 252 -10.40 -28.22 19.50
CA PRO A 252 -9.87 -29.26 20.37
C PRO A 252 -10.47 -30.58 19.91
N LEU A 253 -9.60 -31.50 19.49
CA LEU A 253 -10.01 -32.87 19.24
C LEU A 253 -10.48 -33.41 20.59
N PRO A 254 -11.71 -33.94 20.70
CA PRO A 254 -12.07 -34.75 21.86
C PRO A 254 -11.10 -35.93 21.93
N GLU A 255 -10.62 -36.24 23.14
CA GLU A 255 -9.98 -37.54 23.42
C GLU A 255 -10.96 -38.70 23.14
#